data_AF-A0A0M3DGV7-F1
#
_entry.id   AF-A0A0M3DGV7-F1
#
_cell.length_a   1.000
_cell.length_b   1.000
_cell.length_c   1.000
_cell.angle_alpha   90.00
_cell.angle_beta   90.00
_cell.angle_gamma   90.00
#
_symmetry.space_group_name_H-M   'P 1'
#
loop_
_entity.id
_entity.type
_entity.pdbx_description
1 polymer ?
#
loop_
_entity_poly.entity_id
_entity_poly.type
_entity_poly.pdbx_seq_one_letter_code
_entity_poly.pdbx_strand_id
1 'polypeptide(L)'
;MNYKDIDINKPREKSATKKKKILTDDDIMKYEIASELGLMDKVSELGWGGLTAKEAGRIGGTLTSRKKKKKKMEKEENKDDGSV
;
A
#
# COMPACT_ATOMS: atom_id res chain seq x y z
N MET A 1 1.53 -13.54 -34.95
CA MET A 1 1.59 -12.74 -33.71
C MET A 1 3.03 -12.67 -33.26
N ASN A 2 3.65 -11.49 -33.30
CA ASN A 2 5.11 -11.34 -33.28
C ASN A 2 5.61 -10.98 -31.87
N TYR A 3 6.48 -11.82 -31.30
CA TYR A 3 7.10 -11.65 -29.97
C TYR A 3 8.33 -10.72 -30.00
N LYS A 4 8.55 -9.97 -31.09
CA LYS A 4 9.81 -9.27 -31.37
C LYS A 4 9.90 -7.83 -30.86
N ASP A 5 8.85 -7.30 -30.24
CA ASP A 5 8.83 -5.92 -29.70
C ASP A 5 8.94 -5.86 -28.17
N ILE A 6 9.21 -7.00 -27.51
CA ILE A 6 9.35 -7.05 -26.05
C ILE A 6 10.83 -6.83 -25.70
N ASP A 7 11.19 -5.58 -25.41
CA ASP A 7 12.53 -5.22 -24.96
C ASP A 7 12.71 -5.63 -23.48
N ILE A 8 13.17 -6.87 -23.28
CA ILE A 8 13.35 -7.54 -21.98
C ILE A 8 14.49 -6.91 -21.15
N ASN A 9 15.26 -6.01 -21.76
CA ASN A 9 16.51 -5.49 -21.21
C ASN A 9 16.41 -4.03 -20.77
N LYS A 10 15.21 -3.52 -20.47
CA LYS A 10 15.05 -2.19 -19.87
C LYS A 10 15.27 -2.27 -18.35
N PRO A 11 16.41 -1.81 -17.82
CA PRO A 11 16.67 -1.86 -16.39
C PRO A 11 15.71 -0.89 -15.69
N ARG A 12 14.80 -1.40 -14.86
CA ARG A 12 14.05 -0.54 -13.93
C ARG A 12 14.95 -0.26 -12.73
N GLU A 13 15.85 0.70 -12.88
CA GLU A 13 16.59 1.28 -11.77
C GLU A 13 15.60 1.80 -10.72
N LYS A 14 15.44 1.06 -9.62
CA LYS A 14 14.95 1.62 -8.36
C LYS A 14 16.13 1.63 -7.41
N SER A 15 16.85 2.74 -7.48
CA SER A 15 17.96 3.08 -6.60
C SER A 15 17.54 2.91 -5.13
N ALA A 16 18.05 1.84 -4.53
CA ALA A 16 17.87 1.51 -3.13
C ALA A 16 18.69 2.48 -2.27
N THR A 17 18.18 3.70 -2.07
CA THR A 17 18.66 4.55 -0.99
C THR A 17 18.07 4.03 0.32
N LYS A 18 18.86 3.20 1.02
CA LYS A 18 18.63 2.78 2.42
C LYS A 18 18.65 4.00 3.34
N LYS A 19 17.57 4.78 3.34
CA LYS A 19 17.26 5.71 4.42
C LYS A 19 16.58 4.87 5.51
N LYS A 20 17.11 4.91 6.73
CA LYS A 20 16.54 4.25 7.92
C LYS A 20 15.05 4.57 7.96
N LYS A 21 14.20 3.61 7.58
CA LYS A 21 12.75 3.83 7.52
C LYS A 21 12.26 3.90 8.95
N ILE A 22 12.02 5.11 9.44
CA ILE A 22 10.94 5.34 10.39
C ILE A 22 9.73 4.55 9.88
N LEU A 23 9.34 3.51 10.61
CA LEU A 23 8.15 2.73 10.30
C LEU A 23 6.98 3.71 10.41
N THR A 24 6.56 4.27 9.28
CA THR A 24 5.43 5.21 9.24
C THR A 24 4.16 4.41 9.51
N ASP A 25 3.14 5.04 10.08
CA ASP A 25 1.81 4.45 10.31
C ASP A 25 1.25 3.74 9.06
N ASP A 26 1.57 4.23 7.87
CA ASP A 26 1.23 3.60 6.60
C ASP A 26 1.79 2.18 6.44
N ASP A 27 3.02 1.94 6.87
CA ASP A 27 3.63 0.61 6.76
C ASP A 27 3.00 -0.34 7.78
N ILE A 28 2.71 0.13 8.99
CA ILE A 28 1.97 -0.63 10.02
C ILE A 28 0.59 -1.02 9.48
N MET A 29 -0.17 -0.07 8.94
CA MET A 29 -1.50 -0.32 8.37
C MET A 29 -1.46 -1.33 7.22
N LYS A 30 -0.42 -1.30 6.38
CA LYS A 30 -0.27 -2.29 5.31
C LYS A 30 -0.09 -3.70 5.87
N TYR A 31 0.71 -3.87 6.92
CA TYR A 31 0.89 -5.16 7.58
C TYR A 31 -0.38 -5.62 8.29
N GLU A 32 -1.11 -4.72 8.95
CA GLU A 32 -2.42 -5.05 9.54
C GLU A 32 -3.40 -5.57 8.50
N ILE A 33 -3.53 -4.86 7.37
CA ILE A 33 -4.42 -5.27 6.27
C ILE A 33 -3.93 -6.59 5.65
N ALA A 34 -2.63 -6.80 5.51
CA ALA A 34 -2.08 -8.06 5.03
C ALA A 34 -2.42 -9.21 5.99
N SER A 35 -2.37 -8.97 7.30
CA SER A 35 -2.79 -9.91 8.33
C SER A 35 -4.29 -10.22 8.25
N GLU A 36 -5.14 -9.21 8.12
CA GLU A 36 -6.60 -9.39 7.94
C GLU A 36 -6.94 -10.18 6.67
N LEU A 37 -6.15 -10.01 5.61
CA LEU A 37 -6.34 -10.72 4.34
C LEU A 37 -5.71 -12.13 4.31
N GLY A 38 -5.03 -12.56 5.38
CA GLY A 38 -4.33 -13.85 5.44
C GLY A 38 -3.12 -13.92 4.50
N LEU A 39 -2.50 -12.77 4.21
CA LEU A 39 -1.34 -12.64 3.32
C LEU A 39 -0.04 -12.44 4.09
N MET A 40 -0.08 -12.44 5.43
CA MET A 40 1.06 -12.15 6.28
C MET A 40 2.19 -13.17 6.07
N ASP A 41 1.86 -14.46 5.98
CA ASP A 41 2.84 -15.52 5.72
C ASP A 41 3.58 -15.27 4.39
N LYS A 42 2.84 -14.96 3.32
CA LYS A 42 3.43 -14.66 2.00
C LYS A 42 4.27 -13.39 2.01
N VAL A 43 3.83 -12.34 2.71
CA VAL A 43 4.62 -11.10 2.84
C VAL A 43 5.89 -11.34 3.64
N SER A 44 5.83 -12.19 4.67
CA SER A 44 6.99 -12.54 5.49
C SER A 44 7.99 -13.42 4.72
N GLU A 45 7.50 -14.42 3.97
CA GLU A 45 8.35 -15.36 3.24
C GLU A 45 8.85 -14.80 1.89
N LEU A 46 7.95 -14.20 1.10
CA LEU A 46 8.23 -13.77 -0.28
C LEU A 46 8.40 -12.25 -0.42
N GLY A 47 8.03 -11.48 0.61
CA GLY A 47 8.00 -10.02 0.56
C GLY A 47 6.84 -9.48 -0.28
N TRP A 48 6.74 -8.15 -0.32
CA TRP A 48 5.74 -7.42 -1.12
C TRP A 48 5.84 -7.69 -2.62
N GLY A 49 7.00 -8.11 -3.11
CA GLY A 49 7.23 -8.46 -4.52
C GLY A 49 6.72 -9.84 -4.91
N GLY A 50 6.48 -10.73 -3.94
CA GLY A 50 5.96 -12.09 -4.17
C GLY A 50 4.44 -12.22 -4.10
N LEU A 51 3.73 -11.14 -3.76
CA LEU A 51 2.27 -11.11 -3.79
C LEU A 51 1.76 -11.02 -5.22
N THR A 52 0.60 -11.62 -5.48
CA THR A 52 -0.09 -11.43 -6.75
C THR A 52 -0.64 -10.01 -6.87
N ALA A 53 -0.81 -9.51 -8.10
CA ALA A 53 -1.39 -8.19 -8.34
C ALA A 53 -2.78 -8.01 -7.68
N LYS A 54 -3.55 -9.09 -7.57
CA LYS A 54 -4.87 -9.10 -6.91
C LYS A 54 -4.75 -8.92 -5.39
N GLU A 55 -3.77 -9.57 -4.78
CA GLU A 55 -3.49 -9.49 -3.33
C GLU A 55 -2.90 -8.14 -2.96
N ALA A 56 -1.82 -7.72 -3.64
CA ALA A 56 -1.20 -6.42 -3.44
C ALA A 56 -2.18 -5.26 -3.72
N GLY A 57 -3.01 -5.41 -4.77
CA GLY A 57 -4.05 -4.45 -5.12
C GLY A 57 -5.15 -4.32 -4.05
N ARG A 58 -5.54 -5.43 -3.39
CA ARG A 58 -6.47 -5.40 -2.26
C ARG A 58 -5.87 -4.64 -1.06
N ILE A 59 -4.62 -4.92 -0.69
CA ILE A 59 -3.96 -4.23 0.42
C ILE A 59 -3.86 -2.72 0.14
N GLY A 60 -3.36 -2.33 -1.04
CA GLY A 60 -3.24 -0.93 -1.43
C GLY A 60 -4.59 -0.21 -1.58
N GLY A 61 -5.62 -0.93 -2.06
CA GLY A 61 -6.99 -0.42 -2.17
C GLY A 61 -7.62 -0.13 -0.80
N THR A 62 -7.46 -1.05 0.16
CA THR A 62 -7.96 -0.88 1.54
C THR A 62 -7.24 0.26 2.26
N LEU A 63 -5.92 0.37 2.11
CA LEU A 63 -5.13 1.47 2.66
C LEU A 63 -5.60 2.83 2.13
N THR A 64 -5.77 2.93 0.81
CA THR A 64 -6.25 4.16 0.15
C THR A 64 -7.68 4.50 0.56
N SER A 65 -8.53 3.48 0.72
CA SER A 65 -9.92 3.64 1.16
C SER A 65 -9.99 4.14 2.60
N ARG A 66 -9.17 3.60 3.52
CA ARG A 66 -9.06 4.07 4.91
C ARG A 66 -8.58 5.53 4.97
N LYS A 67 -7.56 5.89 4.19
CA LYS A 67 -7.09 7.29 4.07
C LYS A 67 -8.15 8.25 3.53
N LYS A 68 -8.88 7.85 2.47
CA LYS A 68 -9.96 8.67 1.92
C LYS A 68 -11.12 8.86 2.90
N LYS A 69 -11.48 7.81 3.65
CA LYS A 69 -12.52 7.88 4.69
C LYS A 69 -12.10 8.82 5.83
N LYS A 70 -10.88 8.69 6.36
CA LYS A 70 -10.37 9.61 7.39
C LYS A 70 -10.43 11.07 6.96
N LYS A 71 -9.95 11.39 5.74
CA LYS A 71 -10.03 12.76 5.20
C LYS A 71 -11.46 13.28 5.02
N LYS A 72 -12.42 12.38 4.79
CA LYS A 72 -13.85 12.74 4.68
C LYS A 72 -14.48 12.98 6.05
N MET A 73 -14.11 12.16 7.04
CA MET A 73 -14.53 12.28 8.44
C MET A 73 -13.90 13.49 9.14
N GLU A 74 -12.62 13.77 8.92
CA GLU A 74 -11.94 15.00 9.42
C GLU A 74 -12.57 16.29 8.87
N LYS A 75 -13.25 16.22 7.73
CA LYS A 75 -14.03 17.35 7.19
C LYS A 75 -15.41 17.50 7.80
N GLU A 76 -15.94 16.45 8.44
CA GLU A 76 -17.24 16.46 9.12
C GLU A 76 -17.11 16.75 10.63
N GLU A 77 -16.00 16.36 11.29
CA GLU A 77 -15.77 16.64 12.73
C GLU A 77 -15.44 18.11 13.06
N ASN A 78 -15.13 18.95 12.07
CA ASN A 78 -14.78 20.36 12.32
C ASN A 78 -15.98 21.32 12.19
N LYS A 79 -17.22 20.84 12.37
CA LYS A 79 -18.45 21.63 12.29
C LYS A 79 -19.34 21.64 13.55
N ASP A 80 -18.92 21.02 14.64
CA ASP A 80 -19.70 20.95 15.88
C ASP A 80 -18.85 21.36 17.11
N ASP A 81 -18.33 22.59 17.14
CA ASP A 81 -17.78 23.22 18.37
C ASP A 81 -17.92 24.77 18.32
N GLY A 82 -19.09 25.28 17.93
CA GLY A 82 -19.20 26.74 17.88
C GLY A 82 -20.58 27.27 17.60
N SER A 83 -21.55 26.94 18.46
CA SER A 83 -22.78 27.72 18.66
C SER A 83 -23.48 27.29 19.96
N VAL A 84 -22.96 27.75 21.10
CA VAL A 84 -23.78 28.03 22.30
C VAL A 84 -23.85 29.54 22.44
#